data_AF-A0A968X5D1-F1
#
_entry.id   AF-A0A968X5D1-F1
#
_cell.length_a   1.000
_cell.length_b   1.000
_cell.length_c   1.000
_cell.angle_alpha   90.00
_cell.angle_beta   90.00
_cell.angle_gamma   90.00
#
_symmetry.space_group_name_H-M   'P 1'
#
loop_
_entity.id
_entity.type
_entity.pdbx_description
1 polymer ?
#
loop_
_entity_poly.entity_id
_entity_poly.type
_entity_poly.pdbx_seq_one_letter_code
_entity_poly.pdbx_strand_id
1 'polypeptide(L)'
;MLKTIPTGETPELVLDLRRNLILTGNADATDIVINTVDDARLQVEQHAGKVIVDCDKDVQISVPAKALIRIPRVRGNAELMRLQGDVEIDRVKGNLRLEHVNTSHINGVDGNLEARHVGAAFSCNNVGAMPACRVLRAQSS
;
A
#
# COMPACT_ATOMS: atom_id res chain seq x y z
N MET A 1 -7.83 12.86 12.31
CA MET A 1 -9.20 12.50 11.93
C MET A 1 -9.25 11.03 11.51
N LEU A 2 -10.26 10.30 11.99
CA LEU A 2 -10.49 8.88 11.67
C LEU A 2 -11.75 8.77 10.80
N LYS A 3 -11.65 8.09 9.67
CA LYS A 3 -12.78 7.82 8.78
C LYS A 3 -12.85 6.32 8.48
N THR A 4 -14.00 5.72 8.75
CA THR A 4 -14.23 4.29 8.50
C THR A 4 -15.24 4.14 7.37
N ILE A 5 -14.92 3.27 6.41
CA ILE A 5 -15.72 3.04 5.22
C ILE A 5 -16.00 1.53 5.13
N PRO A 6 -17.26 1.10 5.23
CA PRO A 6 -17.61 -0.30 5.04
C PRO A 6 -17.49 -0.64 3.56
N THR A 7 -16.72 -1.69 3.25
CA THR A 7 -16.44 -2.08 1.87
C THR A 7 -16.51 -3.59 1.62
N GLY A 8 -16.57 -4.40 2.68
CA GLY A 8 -16.64 -5.85 2.62
C GLY A 8 -15.25 -6.49 2.65
N GLU A 9 -15.16 -7.77 2.24
CA GLU A 9 -13.93 -8.55 2.38
C GLU A 9 -12.88 -8.29 1.30
N THR A 10 -13.28 -7.82 0.11
CA THR A 10 -12.41 -7.70 -1.08
C THR A 10 -12.56 -6.35 -1.80
N PRO A 11 -12.34 -5.22 -1.12
CA PRO A 11 -12.46 -3.91 -1.75
C PRO A 11 -11.29 -3.60 -2.69
N GLU A 12 -11.54 -2.78 -3.72
CA GLU A 12 -10.48 -2.17 -4.53
C GLU A 12 -10.14 -0.78 -3.98
N LEU A 13 -8.90 -0.58 -3.54
CA LEU A 13 -8.43 0.68 -2.99
C LEU A 13 -7.40 1.32 -3.93
N VAL A 14 -7.68 2.52 -4.43
CA VAL A 14 -6.78 3.32 -5.24
C VAL A 14 -6.24 4.49 -4.42
N LEU A 15 -4.92 4.61 -4.34
CA LEU A 15 -4.24 5.59 -3.50
C LEU A 15 -3.34 6.51 -4.33
N ASP A 16 -3.65 7.80 -4.38
CA ASP A 16 -2.73 8.82 -4.90
C ASP A 16 -2.25 9.71 -3.75
N LEU A 17 -0.96 9.58 -3.42
CA LEU A 17 -0.41 10.18 -2.20
C LEU A 17 0.85 10.98 -2.48
N ARG A 18 0.88 12.23 -1.98
CA ARG A 18 2.05 13.11 -2.14
C ARG A 18 3.09 12.97 -1.05
N ARG A 19 2.75 12.31 0.05
CA ARG A 19 3.54 12.18 1.28
C ARG A 19 3.65 10.70 1.64
N ASN A 20 3.76 10.38 2.93
CA ASN A 20 3.98 9.02 3.38
C ASN A 20 2.65 8.23 3.51
N LEU A 21 2.71 6.95 3.20
CA LEU A 21 1.63 5.99 3.36
C LEU A 21 2.05 4.89 4.31
N ILE A 22 1.21 4.60 5.29
CA ILE A 22 1.26 3.36 6.06
C ILE A 22 -0.01 2.59 5.79
N LEU A 23 0.11 1.40 5.20
CA LEU A 23 -1.01 0.55 4.88
C LEU A 23 -0.88 -0.78 5.64
N THR A 24 -1.91 -1.11 6.42
CA THR A 24 -1.93 -2.32 7.24
C THR A 24 -3.12 -3.19 6.87
N GLY A 25 -2.83 -4.40 6.41
CA GLY A 25 -3.83 -5.44 6.21
C GLY A 25 -4.24 -6.09 7.52
N ASN A 26 -5.53 -6.32 7.69
CA ASN A 26 -6.09 -7.06 8.80
C ASN A 26 -7.01 -8.17 8.28
N ALA A 27 -6.79 -9.41 8.71
CA ALA A 27 -7.52 -10.58 8.20
C ALA A 27 -9.00 -10.57 8.61
N ASP A 28 -9.31 -9.99 9.77
CA ASP A 28 -10.66 -9.97 10.35
C ASP A 28 -11.42 -8.67 10.03
N ALA A 29 -10.78 -7.71 9.35
CA ALA A 29 -11.41 -6.44 9.00
C ALA A 29 -12.20 -6.54 7.69
N THR A 30 -13.37 -5.92 7.67
CA THR A 30 -14.21 -5.74 6.46
C THR A 30 -14.45 -4.25 6.13
N ASP A 31 -13.85 -3.38 6.93
CA ASP A 31 -13.92 -1.95 6.79
C ASP A 31 -12.54 -1.39 6.46
N ILE A 32 -12.53 -0.33 5.65
CA ILE A 32 -11.35 0.48 5.41
C ILE A 32 -11.34 1.60 6.44
N VAL A 33 -10.27 1.69 7.22
CA VAL A 33 -10.08 2.71 8.24
C VAL A 33 -8.96 3.64 7.81
N ILE A 34 -9.29 4.90 7.53
CA ILE A 34 -8.36 5.93 7.11
C ILE A 34 -8.12 6.86 8.31
N ASN A 35 -6.87 6.94 8.75
CA ASN A 35 -6.41 7.83 9.80
C ASN A 35 -5.42 8.84 9.22
N THR A 36 -5.79 10.12 9.24
CA THR A 36 -4.93 11.23 8.81
C THR A 36 -4.77 12.23 9.95
N VAL A 37 -3.64 12.92 10.02
CA VAL A 37 -3.43 14.01 11.00
C VAL A 37 -4.33 15.21 10.66
N ASP A 38 -4.61 15.43 9.38
CA ASP A 38 -5.36 16.57 8.85
C ASP A 38 -6.18 16.14 7.62
N ASP A 39 -7.47 16.43 7.63
CA ASP A 39 -8.43 16.09 6.57
C ASP A 39 -8.70 17.24 5.60
N ALA A 40 -8.12 18.42 5.80
CA ALA A 40 -8.38 19.61 4.98
C ALA A 40 -8.17 19.42 3.47
N ARG A 41 -7.42 18.39 3.07
CA ARG A 41 -7.16 18.00 1.67
C ARG A 41 -7.37 16.52 1.40
N LEU A 42 -8.04 15.81 2.31
CA LEU A 42 -8.36 14.40 2.13
C LEU A 42 -9.62 14.28 1.27
N GLN A 43 -9.45 13.83 0.03
CA GLN A 43 -10.58 13.47 -0.82
C GLN A 43 -10.74 11.96 -0.83
N VAL A 44 -11.93 11.49 -0.44
CA VAL A 44 -12.26 10.07 -0.47
C VAL A 44 -13.54 9.89 -1.25
N GLU A 45 -13.44 9.20 -2.38
CA GLU A 45 -14.57 8.81 -3.21
C GLU A 45 -14.78 7.31 -3.11
N GLN A 46 -16.03 6.89 -2.88
CA GLN A 46 -16.41 5.48 -2.88
C GLN A 46 -17.38 5.25 -4.04
N HIS A 47 -17.05 4.30 -4.90
CA HIS A 47 -17.86 3.94 -6.06
C HIS A 47 -17.92 2.42 -6.22
N ALA A 48 -19.09 1.81 -6.00
CA ALA A 48 -19.39 0.41 -6.32
C ALA A 48 -18.30 -0.63 -5.89
N GLY A 49 -17.73 -0.50 -4.68
CA GLY A 49 -16.68 -1.40 -4.17
C GLY A 49 -15.25 -0.94 -4.41
N LYS A 50 -15.07 0.17 -5.13
CA LYS A 50 -13.81 0.89 -5.29
C LYS A 50 -13.75 2.10 -4.37
N VAL A 51 -12.64 2.30 -3.69
CA VAL A 51 -12.37 3.47 -2.86
C VAL A 51 -11.16 4.19 -3.44
N ILE A 52 -11.32 5.47 -3.76
CA ILE A 52 -10.25 6.34 -4.25
C ILE A 52 -9.92 7.31 -3.12
N VAL A 53 -8.66 7.33 -2.71
CA VAL A 53 -8.17 8.24 -1.68
C VAL A 53 -7.07 9.11 -2.29
N ASP A 54 -7.31 10.41 -2.34
CA ASP A 54 -6.30 11.43 -2.63
C ASP A 54 -5.98 12.17 -1.33
N CYS A 55 -4.69 12.18 -0.99
CA CYS A 55 -4.21 12.92 0.17
C CYS A 55 -2.82 13.49 -0.09
N ASP A 56 -2.60 14.74 0.31
CA ASP A 56 -1.30 15.39 0.20
C ASP A 56 -0.44 15.31 1.47
N LYS A 57 -0.94 14.65 2.52
CA LYS A 57 -0.30 14.47 3.83
C LYS A 57 -0.07 12.99 4.18
N ASP A 58 0.58 12.79 5.32
CA ASP A 58 0.84 11.46 5.85
C ASP A 58 -0.48 10.79 6.26
N VAL A 59 -0.71 9.60 5.73
CA VAL A 59 -1.95 8.86 5.98
C VAL A 59 -1.63 7.42 6.40
N GLN A 60 -2.39 6.94 7.37
CA GLN A 60 -2.40 5.55 7.77
C GLN A 60 -3.74 4.94 7.39
N ILE A 61 -3.71 3.84 6.64
CA ILE A 61 -4.90 3.17 6.14
C ILE A 61 -4.85 1.71 6.60
N SER A 62 -5.88 1.26 7.29
CA SER A 62 -6.10 -0.15 7.57
C SER A 62 -7.13 -0.69 6.59
N VAL A 63 -6.83 -1.83 5.98
CA VAL A 63 -7.70 -2.50 5.01
C VAL A 63 -7.87 -3.97 5.34
N PRO A 64 -8.90 -4.64 4.81
CA PRO A 64 -8.99 -6.09 4.81
C PRO A 64 -7.75 -6.73 4.17
N ALA A 65 -7.25 -7.85 4.71
CA ALA A 65 -6.06 -8.51 4.18
C ALA A 65 -6.22 -8.95 2.71
N LYS A 66 -7.45 -9.23 2.25
CA LYS A 66 -7.77 -9.64 0.88
C LYS A 66 -8.11 -8.47 -0.05
N ALA A 67 -7.92 -7.22 0.40
CA ALA A 67 -8.16 -6.04 -0.42
C ALA A 67 -7.20 -5.95 -1.61
N LEU A 68 -7.71 -5.50 -2.75
CA LEU A 68 -6.93 -5.18 -3.94
C LEU A 68 -6.43 -3.74 -3.82
N ILE A 69 -5.12 -3.55 -3.84
CA ILE A 69 -4.53 -2.23 -3.59
C ILE A 69 -3.80 -1.77 -4.84
N ARG A 70 -4.17 -0.59 -5.32
CA ARG A 70 -3.57 0.06 -6.48
C ARG A 70 -3.00 1.41 -6.08
N ILE A 71 -1.70 1.56 -6.29
CA ILE A 71 -0.96 2.75 -5.93
C ILE A 71 -0.31 3.30 -7.20
N PRO A 72 -1.03 4.16 -7.96
CA PRO A 72 -0.46 4.79 -9.15
C PRO A 72 0.79 5.62 -8.80
N ARG A 73 0.77 6.32 -7.66
CA ARG A 73 1.89 7.17 -7.30
C ARG A 73 1.99 7.42 -5.80
N VAL A 74 3.22 7.30 -5.28
CA VAL A 74 3.60 7.82 -3.96
C VAL A 74 4.81 8.71 -4.12
N ARG A 75 4.71 9.97 -3.72
CA ARG A 75 5.88 10.87 -3.70
C ARG A 75 6.74 10.75 -2.45
N GLY A 76 6.15 10.35 -1.31
CA GLY A 76 6.89 10.08 -0.07
C GLY A 76 7.30 8.61 0.04
N ASN A 77 7.28 8.09 1.26
CA ASN A 77 7.55 6.69 1.58
C ASN A 77 6.26 5.88 1.64
N ALA A 78 6.32 4.60 1.28
CA ALA A 78 5.19 3.69 1.41
C ALA A 78 5.60 2.48 2.24
N GLU A 79 4.80 2.16 3.25
CA GLU A 79 4.96 0.97 4.09
C GLU A 79 3.68 0.14 4.02
N LEU A 80 3.81 -1.12 3.61
CA LEU A 80 2.71 -2.04 3.45
C LEU A 80 2.95 -3.29 4.27
N MET A 81 2.00 -3.62 5.14
CA MET A 81 2.14 -4.70 6.12
C MET A 81 0.94 -5.65 6.08
N ARG A 82 1.20 -6.96 6.15
CA ARG A 82 0.19 -8.03 6.34
C ARG A 82 -0.91 -8.07 5.26
N LEU A 83 -0.51 -8.04 4.00
CA LEU A 83 -1.44 -8.04 2.86
C LEU A 83 -1.43 -9.39 2.14
N GLN A 84 -2.61 -9.94 1.94
CA GLN A 84 -2.81 -11.19 1.20
C GLN A 84 -3.37 -10.97 -0.20
N GLY A 85 -4.10 -9.88 -0.42
CA GLY A 85 -4.58 -9.47 -1.73
C GLY A 85 -3.48 -8.93 -2.62
N ASP A 86 -3.85 -8.66 -3.88
CA ASP A 86 -2.91 -8.17 -4.87
C ASP A 86 -2.59 -6.69 -4.64
N VAL A 87 -1.29 -6.39 -4.57
CA VAL A 87 -0.78 -5.03 -4.44
C VAL A 87 -0.09 -4.65 -5.75
N GLU A 88 -0.59 -3.62 -6.40
CA GLU A 88 -0.02 -3.05 -7.61
C GLU A 88 0.46 -1.63 -7.32
N ILE A 89 1.75 -1.38 -7.54
CA ILE A 89 2.40 -0.10 -7.28
C ILE A 89 3.10 0.34 -8.57
N ASP A 90 2.66 1.44 -9.16
CA ASP A 90 3.27 1.92 -10.39
C ASP A 90 4.56 2.70 -10.08
N ARG A 91 4.50 3.78 -9.30
CA ARG A 91 5.72 4.52 -8.96
C ARG A 91 5.78 5.05 -7.53
N VAL A 92 6.88 4.73 -6.84
CA VAL A 92 7.24 5.30 -5.54
C VAL A 92 8.49 6.14 -5.69
N LYS A 93 8.44 7.43 -5.32
CA LYS A 93 9.63 8.30 -5.35
C LYS A 93 10.53 8.15 -4.13
N GLY A 94 9.95 7.86 -2.97
CA GLY A 94 10.70 7.62 -1.73
C GLY A 94 11.06 6.15 -1.56
N ASN A 95 11.05 5.69 -0.31
CA ASN A 95 11.32 4.31 0.04
C ASN A 95 10.05 3.48 0.06
N LEU A 96 10.15 2.23 -0.38
CA LEU A 96 9.08 1.25 -0.32
C LEU A 96 9.47 0.14 0.65
N ARG A 97 8.65 -0.08 1.68
CA ARG A 97 8.78 -1.19 2.61
C ARG A 97 7.58 -2.12 2.50
N LEU A 98 7.83 -3.40 2.23
CA LEU A 98 6.83 -4.45 2.24
C LEU A 98 7.13 -5.46 3.35
N GLU A 99 6.13 -5.83 4.12
CA GLU A 99 6.26 -6.81 5.18
C GLU A 99 5.04 -7.76 5.21
N HIS A 100 5.26 -9.07 5.09
CA HIS A 100 4.18 -10.07 5.01
C HIS A 100 3.16 -9.76 3.88
N VAL A 101 3.66 -9.57 2.66
CA VAL A 101 2.83 -9.29 1.49
C VAL A 101 2.89 -10.48 0.53
N ASN A 102 1.75 -11.03 0.11
CA ASN A 102 1.72 -12.24 -0.72
C ASN A 102 2.03 -11.92 -2.19
N THR A 103 1.06 -11.36 -2.93
CA THR A 103 1.23 -10.95 -4.32
C THR A 103 1.52 -9.46 -4.39
N SER A 104 2.62 -9.08 -5.03
CA SER A 104 2.95 -7.66 -5.22
C SER A 104 3.68 -7.40 -6.52
N HIS A 105 3.22 -6.37 -7.22
CA HIS A 105 3.74 -5.91 -8.51
C HIS A 105 4.16 -4.46 -8.37
N ILE A 106 5.43 -4.19 -8.62
CA ILE A 106 6.01 -2.85 -8.49
C ILE A 106 6.67 -2.45 -9.81
N ASN A 107 6.20 -1.39 -10.46
CA ASN A 107 6.82 -0.93 -11.70
C ASN A 107 8.11 -0.13 -11.42
N GLY A 108 8.11 0.78 -10.43
CA GLY A 108 9.26 1.63 -10.18
C GLY A 108 9.37 2.16 -8.75
N VAL A 109 10.57 2.07 -8.16
CA VAL A 109 10.91 2.72 -6.89
C VAL A 109 12.15 3.58 -7.10
N ASP A 110 12.05 4.91 -6.99
CA ASP A 110 13.23 5.79 -7.14
C ASP A 110 14.15 5.74 -5.90
N GLY A 111 13.62 5.37 -4.72
CA GLY A 111 14.36 5.20 -3.46
C GLY A 111 14.70 3.75 -3.13
N ASN A 112 14.81 3.44 -1.83
CA ASN A 112 15.15 2.09 -1.36
C ASN A 112 13.93 1.17 -1.33
N LEU A 113 14.11 -0.06 -1.76
CA LEU A 113 13.12 -1.13 -1.65
C LEU A 113 13.56 -2.13 -0.57
N GLU A 114 12.78 -2.24 0.49
CA GLU A 114 12.90 -3.28 1.50
C GLU A 114 11.67 -4.18 1.46
N ALA A 115 11.86 -5.45 1.13
CA ALA A 115 10.77 -6.43 1.10
C ALA A 115 11.11 -7.56 2.06
N ARG A 116 10.24 -7.83 3.05
CA ARG A 116 10.43 -8.86 4.06
C ARG A 116 9.22 -9.78 4.10
N HIS A 117 9.47 -11.09 4.12
CA HIS A 117 8.40 -12.09 4.11
C HIS A 117 7.39 -11.88 2.96
N VAL A 118 7.92 -11.55 1.78
CA VAL A 118 7.08 -11.45 0.57
C VAL A 118 6.86 -12.82 -0.06
N GLY A 119 5.68 -13.02 -0.65
CA GLY A 119 5.29 -14.23 -1.33
C GLY A 119 6.09 -14.50 -2.60
N ALA A 120 5.91 -15.69 -3.18
CA ALA A 120 6.59 -16.08 -4.41
C ALA A 120 6.21 -15.18 -5.60
N ALA A 121 5.01 -14.58 -5.58
CA ALA A 121 4.47 -13.69 -6.61
C ALA A 121 4.86 -12.22 -6.39
N PHE A 122 6.12 -11.96 -6.04
CA PHE A 122 6.70 -10.61 -5.96
C PHE A 122 7.43 -10.28 -7.26
N SER A 123 7.07 -9.18 -7.91
CA SER A 123 7.77 -8.64 -9.08
C SER A 123 8.09 -7.15 -8.91
N CYS A 124 9.31 -6.76 -9.29
CA CYS A 124 9.72 -5.37 -9.32
C CYS A 124 10.52 -5.11 -10.60
N ASN A 125 10.09 -4.12 -11.40
CA ASN A 125 10.68 -3.84 -12.70
C ASN A 125 11.88 -2.89 -12.60
N ASN A 126 11.78 -1.80 -11.85
CA ASN A 126 12.82 -0.78 -11.77
C ASN A 126 13.03 -0.27 -10.34
N VAL A 127 14.29 -0.19 -9.90
CA VAL A 127 14.68 0.40 -8.62
C VAL A 127 15.83 1.39 -8.88
N GLY A 128 15.58 2.67 -8.67
CA GLY A 128 16.45 3.78 -9.04
C GLY A 128 17.51 4.16 -8.00
N ALA A 129 17.38 3.74 -6.73
CA ALA A 129 18.40 4.03 -5.72
C ALA A 129 19.65 3.15 -5.89
N MET A 130 20.82 3.71 -5.53
CA MET A 130 22.06 2.95 -5.35
C MET A 130 21.76 1.67 -4.56
N PRO A 131 22.27 0.50 -4.99
CA PRO A 131 21.61 -0.78 -4.79
C PRO A 131 21.71 -1.26 -3.34
N ALA A 132 20.81 -0.79 -2.50
CA ALA A 132 20.43 -1.46 -1.27
C ALA A 132 19.00 -2.00 -1.43
N CYS A 133 18.73 -2.68 -2.53
CA CYS A 133 17.52 -3.48 -2.68
C CYS A 133 17.66 -4.71 -1.78
N ARG A 134 16.93 -4.74 -0.66
CA ARG A 134 16.97 -5.85 0.29
C ARG A 134 15.65 -6.60 0.24
N VAL A 135 15.63 -7.67 -0.54
CA VAL A 135 14.48 -8.58 -0.63
C VAL A 135 14.78 -9.83 0.20
N LEU A 136 14.23 -9.88 1.42
CA LEU A 136 14.20 -11.04 2.29
C LEU A 136 12.93 -11.83 1.99
N ARG A 137 13.03 -12.78 1.05
CA ARG A 137 11.97 -13.77 0.83
C ARG A 137 11.92 -14.72 2.02
N ALA A 138 10.72 -14.98 2.55
CA ALA A 138 10.55 -16.06 3.50
C ALA A 138 10.80 -17.37 2.74
N GLN A 139 11.87 -18.09 3.09
CA GLN A 139 11.98 -19.48 2.67
C GLN A 139 10.93 -20.26 3.46
N SER A 140 10.01 -20.89 2.74
CA SER A 140 9.09 -21.88 3.26
C SER A 140 9.94 -23.02 3.86
N SER A 141 9.86 -23.19 5.19
CA SER A 141 10.23 -24.44 5.85
C SER A 141 8.97 -25.25 6.13
#